data_AF-A0A6P0STU7-F1
#
_entry.id   AF-A0A6P0STU7-F1
#
_cell.length_a   1.000
_cell.length_b   1.000
_cell.length_c   1.000
_cell.angle_alpha   90.00
_cell.angle_beta   90.00
_cell.angle_gamma   90.00
#
_symmetry.space_group_name_H-M   'P 1'
#
loop_
_entity.id
_entity.type
_entity.pdbx_description
1 polymer ?
#
loop_
_entity_poly.entity_id
_entity_poly.type
_entity_poly.pdbx_seq_one_letter_code
_entity_poly.pdbx_strand_id
1 'polypeptide(L)'
;MTSNFDFLSNQFPQLHNYAKEAESLTYSAPRASCFYARFTLEQAVYWLYDNEPYLNPPYENNLGALIHEQTFKDNLKPGWGGDDSD
;
A
#
# COMPACT_ATOMS: atom_id res chain seq x y z
N MET A 1 -2.08 8.67 -22.87
CA MET A 1 -1.43 7.37 -22.67
C MET A 1 -2.08 6.76 -21.45
N THR A 2 -2.47 5.48 -21.51
CA THR A 2 -3.10 4.75 -20.40
C THR A 2 -2.05 4.47 -19.31
N SER A 3 -2.37 4.73 -18.05
CA SER A 3 -1.49 4.46 -16.90
C SER A 3 -1.57 3.00 -16.50
N ASN A 4 -0.49 2.43 -15.95
CA ASN A 4 -0.52 1.10 -15.32
C ASN A 4 -1.50 1.03 -14.13
N PHE A 5 -1.90 2.18 -13.58
CA PHE A 5 -2.77 2.28 -12.41
C PHE A 5 -4.22 2.66 -12.74
N ASP A 6 -4.62 2.72 -14.02
CA ASP A 6 -5.97 3.14 -14.40
C ASP A 6 -7.08 2.23 -13.83
N PHE A 7 -6.77 1.01 -13.40
CA PHE A 7 -7.71 0.15 -12.67
C PHE A 7 -8.19 0.75 -11.34
N LEU A 8 -7.40 1.63 -10.72
CA LEU A 8 -7.74 2.32 -9.47
C LEU A 8 -8.69 3.51 -9.68
N SER A 9 -8.80 4.03 -10.90
CA SER A 9 -9.50 5.31 -11.19
C SER A 9 -10.96 5.36 -10.73
N ASN A 10 -11.67 4.22 -10.80
CA ASN A 10 -13.09 4.16 -10.47
C ASN A 10 -13.36 3.99 -8.97
N GLN A 11 -12.56 3.17 -8.27
CA GLN A 11 -12.81 2.81 -6.88
C GLN A 11 -11.95 3.62 -5.90
N PHE A 12 -10.75 4.03 -6.32
CA PHE A 12 -9.76 4.68 -5.46
C PHE A 12 -9.10 5.88 -6.19
N PRO A 13 -9.86 6.92 -6.54
CA PRO A 13 -9.36 8.03 -7.36
C PRO A 13 -8.19 8.79 -6.72
N GLN A 14 -8.13 8.87 -5.38
CA GLN A 14 -7.01 9.49 -4.68
C GLN A 14 -5.72 8.66 -4.81
N LEU A 15 -5.80 7.34 -4.56
CA LEU A 15 -4.67 6.43 -4.75
C LEU A 15 -4.21 6.37 -6.21
N HIS A 16 -5.14 6.45 -7.15
CA HIS A 16 -4.84 6.53 -8.59
C HIS A 16 -3.95 7.73 -8.90
N ASN A 17 -4.26 8.92 -8.36
CA ASN A 17 -3.44 10.11 -8.58
C ASN A 17 -2.04 9.94 -8.01
N TYR A 18 -1.90 9.44 -6.77
CA TYR A 18 -0.57 9.24 -6.16
C TYR A 18 0.27 8.19 -6.91
N ALA A 19 -0.37 7.09 -7.35
CA ALA A 19 0.28 6.06 -8.13
C ALA A 19 0.74 6.57 -9.51
N LYS A 20 -0.06 7.42 -10.15
CA LYS A 20 0.31 8.08 -11.42
C LYS A 20 1.49 9.03 -11.26
N GLU A 21 1.56 9.77 -10.15
CA GLU A 21 2.73 10.61 -9.87
C GLU A 21 3.99 9.75 -9.73
N ALA A 22 3.92 8.66 -8.95
CA ALA A 22 5.02 7.71 -8.81
C ALA A 22 5.47 7.14 -10.17
N GLU A 23 4.51 6.73 -11.02
CA GLU A 23 4.75 6.22 -12.37
C GLU A 23 5.46 7.26 -13.25
N SER A 24 4.96 8.49 -13.30
CA SER A 24 5.50 9.56 -14.16
C SER A 24 6.94 9.94 -13.81
N LEU A 25 7.32 9.77 -12.54
CA LEU A 25 8.64 10.12 -12.02
C LEU A 25 9.66 8.98 -12.15
N THR A 26 9.24 7.78 -12.55
CA THR A 26 10.07 6.56 -12.55
C THR A 26 11.41 6.74 -13.27
N TYR A 27 11.39 7.41 -14.43
CA TYR A 27 12.59 7.62 -15.25
C TYR A 27 13.26 8.98 -15.03
N SER A 28 12.49 10.01 -14.65
CA SER A 28 12.97 11.39 -14.54
C SER A 28 13.53 11.72 -13.15
N ALA A 29 12.94 11.17 -12.09
CA ALA A 29 13.33 11.41 -10.70
C ALA A 29 13.08 10.16 -9.82
N PRO A 30 13.91 9.10 -9.92
CA PRO A 30 13.68 7.83 -9.25
C PRO A 30 13.52 7.91 -7.72
N ARG A 31 14.22 8.83 -7.05
CA ARG A 31 14.07 9.05 -5.61
C ARG A 31 12.68 9.59 -5.25
N ALA A 32 12.18 10.55 -6.03
CA ALA A 32 10.85 11.10 -5.85
C ALA A 32 9.77 10.05 -6.19
N SER A 33 9.98 9.26 -7.24
CA SER A 33 9.12 8.12 -7.57
C SER A 33 9.00 7.13 -6.40
N CYS A 34 10.12 6.73 -5.79
CA CYS A 34 10.13 5.85 -4.61
C CYS A 34 9.40 6.47 -3.41
N PHE A 35 9.57 7.77 -3.16
CA PHE A 35 8.82 8.49 -2.14
C PHE A 35 7.30 8.41 -2.38
N TYR A 36 6.85 8.75 -3.59
CA TYR A 36 5.42 8.68 -3.93
C TYR A 36 4.89 7.25 -3.90
N ALA A 37 5.68 6.25 -4.28
CA ALA A 37 5.29 4.84 -4.17
C ALA A 37 5.05 4.45 -2.70
N ARG A 38 5.97 4.79 -1.79
CA ARG A 38 5.79 4.56 -0.34
C ARG A 38 4.58 5.31 0.21
N PHE A 39 4.43 6.59 -0.16
CA PHE A 39 3.30 7.41 0.26
C PHE A 39 1.96 6.81 -0.21
N THR A 40 1.89 6.37 -1.48
CA THR A 40 0.69 5.73 -2.03
C THR A 40 0.33 4.46 -1.25
N LEU A 41 1.33 3.61 -0.95
CA LEU A 41 1.13 2.43 -0.12
C LEU A 41 0.62 2.78 1.28
N GLU A 42 1.20 3.81 1.91
CA GLU A 42 0.79 4.27 3.23
C GLU A 42 -0.65 4.78 3.25
N GLN A 43 -1.06 5.58 2.27
CA GLN A 43 -2.46 6.01 2.14
C GLN A 43 -3.41 4.84 1.89
N ALA A 44 -2.99 3.83 1.12
CA ALA A 44 -3.81 2.64 0.88
C ALA A 44 -4.00 1.81 2.15
N VAL A 45 -2.93 1.63 2.93
CA VAL A 45 -2.99 0.92 4.21
C VAL A 45 -3.85 1.68 5.22
N TYR A 46 -3.72 3.00 5.32
CA TYR A 46 -4.61 3.80 6.17
C TYR A 46 -6.08 3.63 5.78
N TRP A 47 -6.38 3.71 4.48
CA TRP A 47 -7.74 3.48 4.01
C TRP A 47 -8.28 2.10 4.41
N LEU A 48 -7.44 1.04 4.31
CA LEU A 48 -7.84 -0.30 4.76
C LEU A 48 -8.20 -0.31 6.24
N TYR A 49 -7.36 0.23 7.12
CA TYR A 49 -7.64 0.27 8.56
C TYR A 49 -8.87 1.11 8.92
N ASP A 50 -9.19 2.14 8.14
CA ASP A 50 -10.39 2.97 8.36
C ASP A 50 -11.69 2.31 7.88
N ASN A 51 -11.63 1.38 6.92
CA ASN A 51 -12.81 0.85 6.23
C ASN A 51 -13.05 -0.66 6.48
N GLU A 52 -12.02 -1.41 6.86
CA GLU A 52 -12.09 -2.86 7.04
C GLU A 52 -12.17 -3.23 8.53
N PRO A 53 -13.36 -3.65 9.03
CA PRO A 53 -13.60 -3.79 10.47
C PRO A 53 -12.89 -4.98 11.13
N TYR A 54 -12.31 -5.89 10.35
CA TYR A 54 -11.53 -7.01 10.86
C TYR A 54 -10.05 -6.65 11.09
N LEU A 55 -9.61 -5.47 10.66
CA LEU A 55 -8.24 -4.99 10.89
C LEU A 55 -8.16 -4.30 12.25
N ASN A 56 -7.27 -4.79 13.11
CA ASN A 56 -7.02 -4.22 14.42
C ASN A 56 -5.82 -3.26 14.36
N PRO A 57 -6.00 -1.95 14.63
CA PRO A 57 -4.89 -1.01 14.59
C PRO A 57 -3.85 -1.33 15.69
N PRO A 58 -2.55 -1.34 15.36
CA PRO A 58 -1.48 -1.46 16.34
C PRO A 58 -1.32 -0.19 17.20
N TYR A 59 -0.53 -0.27 18.27
CA TYR A 59 -0.26 0.89 19.14
C TYR A 59 0.39 2.06 18.39
N GLU A 60 1.29 1.77 17.46
CA GLU A 60 1.90 2.76 16.58
C GLU A 60 1.20 2.79 15.23
N ASN A 61 0.94 3.96 14.68
CA ASN A 61 0.21 4.14 13.41
C ASN A 61 1.12 4.46 12.20
N ASN A 62 2.40 4.12 12.28
CA ASN A 62 3.29 4.24 11.13
C ASN A 62 3.11 3.04 10.17
N LEU A 63 3.42 3.22 8.88
CA LEU A 63 3.30 2.17 7.87
C LEU A 63 3.93 0.83 8.30
N GLY A 64 5.09 0.88 8.96
CA GLY A 64 5.83 -0.31 9.38
C GLY A 64 5.04 -1.13 10.39
N ALA A 65 4.47 -0.50 11.41
CA ALA A 65 3.63 -1.15 12.40
C ALA A 65 2.36 -1.73 11.78
N LEU A 66 1.71 -0.99 10.88
CA LEU A 66 0.47 -1.41 10.24
C LEU A 66 0.65 -2.66 9.38
N ILE A 67 1.63 -2.69 8.47
CA ILE A 67 1.82 -3.87 7.59
C ILE A 67 2.34 -5.10 8.34
N HIS A 68 2.90 -4.92 9.55
CA HIS A 68 3.42 -6.03 10.36
C HIS A 68 2.43 -6.58 11.38
N GLU A 69 1.30 -5.90 11.56
CA GLU A 69 0.23 -6.32 12.47
C GLU A 69 -0.40 -7.64 11.98
N GLN A 70 -0.86 -8.46 12.93
CA GLN A 70 -1.26 -9.83 12.65
C GLN A 70 -2.53 -9.92 11.81
N THR A 71 -3.56 -9.14 12.13
CA THR A 71 -4.81 -9.14 11.35
C THR A 71 -4.59 -8.66 9.92
N PHE A 72 -3.63 -7.77 9.67
CA PHE A 72 -3.21 -7.44 8.30
C PHE A 72 -2.57 -8.64 7.60
N LYS A 73 -1.64 -9.33 8.25
CA LYS A 73 -0.94 -10.50 7.70
C LYS A 73 -1.86 -11.68 7.43
N ASP A 74 -2.87 -11.90 8.27
CA ASP A 74 -3.83 -13.00 8.13
C ASP A 74 -4.65 -12.90 6.83
N ASN A 75 -4.75 -11.70 6.25
CA ASN A 75 -5.42 -11.45 4.97
C ASN A 75 -4.49 -11.61 3.76
N LEU A 76 -3.21 -11.89 3.98
CA LEU A 76 -2.27 -12.21 2.91
C LEU A 76 -2.34 -13.70 2.56
N LYS A 77 -2.13 -14.02 1.28
CA LYS A 77 -2.17 -15.41 0.81
C LYS A 77 -1.07 -16.22 1.51
N PRO A 78 -1.38 -17.40 2.10
CA PRO A 78 -0.37 -18.22 2.76
C PRO A 78 0.70 -18.65 1.73
N GLY A 79 1.97 -18.38 2.05
CA GLY A 79 3.13 -18.59 1.17
C GLY A 79 3.97 -17.34 0.86
N TRP A 80 3.52 -16.14 1.27
CA TRP A 80 4.34 -14.92 1.18
C TRP A 80 5.18 -14.66 2.47
N GLY A 81 4.74 -15.18 3.62
CA GLY A 81 5.53 -15.21 4.85
C GLY A 81 6.12 -16.59 5.04
N GLY A 82 7.45 -16.68 5.10
CA GLY A 82 8.20 -17.92 5.23
C GLY A 82 7.60 -18.83 6.31
N ASP A 83 7.37 -20.08 5.91
CA ASP A 83 7.31 -21.21 6.81
C ASP A 83 8.72 -21.39 7.39
N ASP A 84 9.09 -20.60 8.41
CA ASP A 84 10.27 -20.84 9.24
C ASP A 84 9.92 -21.89 10.31
N SER A 85 9.37 -23.01 9.87
CA SER A 85 9.10 -24.20 10.68
C SER A 85 10.09 -25.30 10.26
N ASP A 86 11.33 -25.20 10.73
CA ASP A 86 12.21 -26.34 11.05
C ASP A 86 13.11 -25.98 12.24
#